data_AF-A0A6A6UUQ0-F1
#
_entry.id   AF-A0A6A6UUQ0-F1
#
_cell.length_a   1.000
_cell.length_b   1.000
_cell.length_c   1.000
_cell.angle_alpha   90.00
_cell.angle_beta   90.00
_cell.angle_gamma   90.00
#
_symmetry.space_group_name_H-M   'P 1'
#
loop_
_entity.id
_entity.type
_entity.pdbx_description
1 polymer ?
#
loop_
_entity_poly.entity_id
_entity_poly.type
_entity_poly.pdbx_seq_one_letter_code
_entity_poly.pdbx_strand_id
1 'polypeptide(L)'
;MLSARQTAAFYDNSSLEGHELSARERESIMKPLLPEPPSNDSKSTVMLQERIHQRAESKRKERKKPIRTTLRHWLYMAFHTIIHIFFGIHIRIRKSIRAVKHRWSAVFNYHHRTPELIRKDMKNISKMPQHLSVALELNTQDDRQAAMATLVNDVGDLTSWCAASGISFLSVYEKTGVLKRTVPELHIAISQTLHRYFARENTPHLSIRVSSEPAYSPPTTPPNQPNAHSPFTITVLLLSADDGRSSMVDLAKVLAGMAQKGNLAPVDINADLIDAELTELVMDEPELLILFGPRVVLDGYPPWQVRLTEIFHLPDYTEGVSYSVFTQALNNYASAQKRFGT
;
A
#
# COMPACT_ATOMS: atom_id res chain seq x y z
N MET A 1 48.92 -26.10 -30.82
CA MET A 1 48.45 -25.21 -29.73
C MET A 1 48.66 -23.77 -30.18
N LEU A 2 47.67 -22.89 -29.99
CA LEU A 2 47.78 -21.47 -30.34
C LEU A 2 48.76 -20.76 -29.40
N SER A 3 49.49 -19.78 -29.90
CA SER A 3 50.25 -18.85 -29.04
C SER A 3 49.27 -18.03 -28.19
N ALA A 4 49.69 -17.62 -26.98
CA ALA A 4 48.88 -16.76 -26.10
C ALA A 4 48.37 -15.50 -26.82
N ARG A 5 49.18 -14.97 -27.75
CA ARG A 5 48.86 -13.82 -28.60
C ARG A 5 47.73 -14.11 -29.61
N GLN A 6 47.73 -15.29 -30.22
CA GLN A 6 46.68 -15.70 -31.17
C GLN A 6 45.37 -16.05 -30.47
N THR A 7 45.47 -16.47 -29.20
CA THR A 7 44.30 -16.78 -28.38
C THR A 7 43.53 -15.51 -28.00
N ALA A 8 44.24 -14.43 -27.62
CA ALA A 8 43.61 -13.14 -27.35
C ALA A 8 42.93 -12.55 -28.59
N ALA A 9 43.59 -12.58 -29.74
CA ALA A 9 43.03 -12.11 -31.01
C ALA A 9 41.79 -12.91 -31.47
N PHE A 10 41.71 -14.20 -31.12
CA PHE A 10 40.55 -15.05 -31.40
C PHE A 10 39.32 -14.69 -30.56
N TYR A 11 39.51 -14.34 -29.27
CA TYR A 11 38.39 -14.00 -28.38
C TYR A 11 37.88 -12.57 -28.57
N ASP A 12 38.76 -11.59 -28.80
CA ASP A 12 38.39 -10.18 -28.93
C ASP A 12 38.07 -9.75 -30.38
N ASN A 13 38.24 -10.64 -31.37
CA ASN A 13 38.01 -10.35 -32.80
C ASN A 13 38.76 -9.13 -33.37
N SER A 14 39.76 -8.62 -32.65
CA SER A 14 40.60 -7.48 -33.04
C SER A 14 42.06 -7.88 -33.16
N SER A 15 42.74 -7.30 -34.16
CA SER A 15 44.19 -7.35 -34.29
C SER A 15 44.87 -6.53 -33.19
N LEU A 16 46.15 -6.79 -32.93
CA LEU A 16 46.95 -6.08 -31.92
C LEU A 16 47.07 -4.56 -32.17
N GLU A 17 46.84 -4.10 -33.40
CA GLU A 17 46.80 -2.68 -33.78
C GLU A 17 45.38 -2.07 -33.70
N GLY A 18 44.41 -2.80 -33.15
CA GLY A 18 43.06 -2.30 -32.86
C GLY A 18 42.07 -2.33 -34.04
N HIS A 19 42.43 -2.94 -35.17
CA HIS A 19 41.49 -3.14 -36.28
C HIS A 19 40.77 -4.47 -36.19
N GLU A 20 39.50 -4.53 -36.62
CA GLU A 20 38.74 -5.79 -36.65
C GLU A 20 39.31 -6.76 -37.67
N LEU A 21 39.48 -8.02 -37.26
CA LEU A 21 40.03 -9.07 -38.12
C LEU A 21 39.06 -9.40 -39.25
N SER A 22 39.56 -9.48 -40.48
CA SER A 22 38.76 -9.90 -41.64
C SER A 22 38.42 -11.39 -41.57
N ALA A 23 37.36 -11.82 -42.26
CA ALA A 23 36.89 -13.21 -42.23
C ALA A 23 37.99 -14.23 -42.63
N ARG A 24 38.88 -13.85 -43.55
CA ARG A 24 39.99 -14.71 -44.01
C ARG A 24 41.10 -14.85 -42.96
N GLU A 25 41.35 -13.82 -42.18
CA GLU A 25 42.35 -13.83 -41.11
C GLU A 25 41.85 -14.61 -39.90
N ARG A 26 40.55 -14.54 -39.60
CA ARG A 26 39.92 -15.40 -38.57
C ARG A 26 40.00 -16.87 -38.98
N GLU A 27 39.72 -17.16 -40.24
CA GLU A 27 39.79 -18.53 -40.77
C GLU A 27 41.22 -19.09 -40.75
N SER A 28 42.24 -18.26 -41.00
CA SER A 28 43.64 -18.69 -40.94
C SER A 28 44.11 -19.01 -39.52
N ILE A 29 43.62 -18.28 -38.50
CA ILE A 29 43.86 -18.58 -37.08
C ILE A 29 43.19 -19.89 -36.66
N MET A 30 42.02 -20.21 -37.23
CA MET A 30 41.27 -21.43 -36.93
C MET A 30 41.76 -22.68 -37.68
N LYS A 31 42.28 -22.55 -38.90
CA LYS A 31 42.71 -23.68 -39.75
C LYS A 31 43.60 -24.72 -39.06
N PRO A 32 44.59 -24.35 -38.23
CA PRO A 32 45.44 -25.32 -37.53
C PRO A 32 44.74 -26.07 -36.39
N LEU A 33 43.57 -25.61 -35.95
CA LEU A 33 42.75 -26.25 -34.92
C LEU A 33 41.67 -27.18 -35.50
N LEU A 34 41.44 -27.13 -36.81
CA LEU A 34 40.49 -28.00 -37.47
C LEU A 34 41.11 -29.39 -37.68
N PRO A 35 40.35 -30.48 -37.45
CA PRO A 35 40.84 -31.83 -37.69
C PRO A 35 41.20 -32.03 -39.17
N GLU A 36 42.24 -32.82 -39.44
CA GLU A 36 42.67 -33.10 -40.82
C GLU A 36 41.53 -33.78 -41.61
N PRO A 37 41.34 -33.40 -42.90
CA PRO A 37 40.30 -34.00 -43.71
C PRO A 37 40.58 -35.50 -43.91
N PRO A 38 39.56 -36.35 -43.84
CA PRO A 38 39.75 -37.79 -43.90
C PRO A 38 40.25 -38.24 -45.29
N SER A 39 41.10 -39.28 -45.30
CA SER A 39 41.72 -39.85 -46.50
C SER A 39 40.67 -40.36 -47.51
N ASN A 40 41.06 -40.47 -48.79
CA ASN A 40 40.15 -40.66 -49.93
C ASN A 40 39.18 -41.86 -49.81
N ASP A 41 39.51 -42.92 -49.07
CA ASP A 41 38.59 -44.05 -48.86
C ASP A 41 37.36 -43.68 -48.01
N SER A 42 37.53 -42.74 -47.07
CA SER A 42 36.46 -42.27 -46.17
C SER A 42 35.49 -41.30 -46.85
N LYS A 43 35.88 -40.68 -47.97
CA LYS A 43 35.04 -39.70 -48.68
C LYS A 43 33.80 -40.34 -49.29
N SER A 44 33.92 -41.60 -49.72
CA SER A 44 32.79 -42.36 -50.29
C SER A 44 31.71 -42.64 -49.23
N THR A 45 32.13 -43.01 -48.01
CA THR A 45 31.27 -43.29 -46.87
C THR A 45 30.62 -42.00 -46.34
N VAL A 46 31.40 -40.93 -46.21
CA VAL A 46 30.91 -39.62 -45.76
C VAL A 46 29.91 -39.03 -46.77
N MET A 47 30.16 -39.12 -48.08
CA MET A 47 29.21 -38.64 -49.09
C MET A 47 27.92 -39.47 -49.14
N LEU A 48 27.98 -40.78 -48.89
CA LEU A 48 26.77 -41.61 -48.79
C LEU A 48 25.94 -41.20 -47.57
N GLN A 49 26.62 -40.94 -46.45
CA GLN A 49 26.00 -40.56 -45.18
C GLN A 49 25.41 -39.14 -45.25
N GLU A 50 26.08 -38.20 -45.92
CA GLU A 50 25.55 -36.86 -46.24
C GLU A 50 24.32 -36.95 -47.15
N ARG A 51 24.35 -37.79 -48.20
CA ARG A 51 23.18 -37.97 -49.06
C ARG A 51 21.99 -38.56 -48.30
N ILE A 52 22.22 -39.50 -47.38
CA ILE A 52 21.18 -40.06 -46.52
C ILE A 52 20.65 -38.99 -45.56
N HIS A 53 21.53 -38.17 -44.96
CA HIS A 53 21.14 -37.06 -44.08
C HIS A 53 20.34 -35.99 -44.81
N GLN A 54 20.76 -35.60 -46.01
CA GLN A 54 20.05 -34.62 -46.85
C GLN A 54 18.67 -35.13 -47.29
N ARG A 55 18.56 -36.44 -47.61
CA ARG A 55 17.26 -37.07 -47.94
C ARG A 55 16.35 -37.22 -46.72
N ALA A 56 16.92 -37.41 -45.53
CA ALA A 56 16.18 -37.43 -44.26
C ALA A 56 15.73 -36.01 -43.86
N GLU A 57 16.56 -34.99 -44.08
CA GLU A 57 16.22 -33.59 -43.81
C GLU A 57 15.20 -33.02 -44.80
N SER A 58 15.26 -33.37 -46.08
CA SER A 58 14.23 -32.96 -47.05
C SER A 58 12.86 -33.56 -46.69
N LYS A 59 12.82 -34.86 -46.32
CA LYS A 59 11.61 -35.51 -45.78
C LYS A 59 11.13 -34.91 -44.45
N ARG A 60 12.03 -34.36 -43.63
CA ARG A 60 11.70 -33.72 -42.34
C ARG A 60 11.21 -32.28 -42.53
N LYS A 61 11.69 -31.55 -43.54
CA LYS A 61 11.18 -30.22 -43.93
C LYS A 61 9.82 -30.29 -44.63
N GLU A 62 9.51 -31.38 -45.34
CA GLU A 62 8.17 -31.61 -45.93
C GLU A 62 7.09 -32.03 -44.93
N ARG A 63 7.45 -32.42 -43.70
CA ARG A 63 6.47 -32.64 -42.62
C ARG A 63 5.95 -31.29 -42.14
N LYS A 64 4.90 -30.79 -42.81
CA LYS A 64 4.07 -29.68 -42.35
C LYS A 64 3.77 -29.90 -40.86
N LYS A 65 4.24 -28.98 -39.99
CA LYS A 65 3.87 -29.00 -38.56
C LYS A 65 2.35 -29.15 -38.50
N PRO A 66 1.81 -30.14 -37.78
CA PRO A 66 0.39 -30.45 -37.88
C PRO A 66 -0.40 -29.22 -37.46
N ILE A 67 -1.29 -28.74 -38.32
CA ILE A 67 -2.24 -27.63 -38.08
C ILE A 67 -2.97 -27.78 -36.73
N ARG A 68 -3.05 -29.02 -36.22
CA ARG A 68 -3.57 -29.34 -34.88
C ARG A 68 -2.85 -28.63 -33.74
N THR A 69 -1.54 -28.38 -33.82
CA THR A 69 -0.82 -27.67 -32.72
C THR A 69 -1.08 -26.17 -32.74
N THR A 70 -1.14 -25.54 -33.92
CA THR A 70 -1.49 -24.12 -34.04
C THR A 70 -2.97 -23.89 -33.69
N LEU A 71 -3.87 -24.77 -34.12
CA LEU A 71 -5.29 -24.73 -33.75
C LEU A 71 -5.48 -24.90 -32.24
N ARG A 72 -4.73 -25.79 -31.60
CA ARG A 72 -4.76 -25.98 -30.14
C ARG A 72 -4.30 -24.73 -29.38
N HIS A 73 -3.23 -24.09 -29.83
CA HIS A 73 -2.78 -22.82 -29.23
C HIS A 73 -3.80 -21.69 -29.44
N TRP A 74 -4.40 -21.60 -30.64
CA TRP A 74 -5.44 -20.62 -30.92
C TRP A 74 -6.69 -20.84 -30.06
N LEU A 75 -7.11 -22.09 -29.87
CA LEU A 75 -8.20 -22.48 -28.97
C LEU A 75 -7.88 -22.14 -27.50
N TYR A 76 -6.67 -22.43 -27.03
CA TYR A 76 -6.27 -22.03 -25.67
C TYR A 76 -6.30 -20.51 -25.50
N MET A 77 -5.75 -19.76 -26.46
CA MET A 77 -5.76 -18.30 -26.41
C MET A 77 -7.19 -17.74 -26.46
N ALA A 78 -8.05 -18.28 -27.32
CA ALA A 78 -9.45 -17.88 -27.42
C ALA A 78 -10.22 -18.17 -26.12
N PHE A 79 -10.03 -19.37 -25.54
CA PHE A 79 -10.65 -19.72 -24.26
C PHE A 79 -10.15 -18.82 -23.12
N HIS A 80 -8.85 -18.54 -23.09
CA HIS A 80 -8.26 -17.62 -22.12
C HIS A 80 -8.81 -16.20 -22.25
N THR A 81 -8.90 -15.63 -23.46
CA THR A 81 -9.53 -14.31 -23.66
C THR A 81 -11.00 -14.31 -23.29
N ILE A 82 -11.76 -15.37 -23.63
CA ILE A 82 -13.16 -15.49 -23.24
C ILE A 82 -13.31 -15.47 -21.71
N ILE A 83 -12.51 -16.27 -20.99
CA ILE A 83 -12.48 -16.26 -19.51
C ILE A 83 -12.15 -14.85 -19.00
N HIS A 84 -11.10 -14.21 -19.51
CA HIS A 84 -10.71 -12.87 -19.07
C HIS A 84 -11.77 -11.81 -19.36
N ILE A 85 -12.50 -11.92 -20.48
CA ILE A 85 -13.62 -11.04 -20.81
C ILE A 85 -14.76 -11.27 -19.81
N PHE A 86 -15.14 -12.52 -19.54
CA PHE A 86 -16.20 -12.83 -18.57
C PHE A 86 -15.83 -12.36 -17.16
N PHE A 87 -14.62 -12.65 -16.67
CA PHE A 87 -14.15 -12.17 -15.37
C PHE A 87 -14.04 -10.65 -15.33
N GLY A 88 -13.56 -10.03 -16.40
CA GLY A 88 -13.47 -8.58 -16.53
C GLY A 88 -14.84 -7.90 -16.46
N ILE A 89 -15.82 -8.43 -17.20
CA ILE A 89 -17.22 -7.98 -17.16
C ILE A 89 -17.81 -8.20 -15.77
N HIS A 90 -17.63 -9.38 -15.18
CA HIS A 90 -18.13 -9.69 -13.84
C HIS A 90 -17.57 -8.75 -12.77
N ILE A 91 -16.26 -8.47 -12.81
CA ILE A 91 -15.63 -7.51 -11.89
C ILE A 91 -16.16 -6.10 -12.12
N ARG A 92 -16.28 -5.64 -13.37
CA ARG A 92 -16.84 -4.32 -13.69
C ARG A 92 -18.30 -4.20 -13.24
N ILE A 93 -19.14 -5.19 -13.50
CA ILE A 93 -20.54 -5.23 -13.04
C ILE A 93 -20.60 -5.17 -11.51
N ARG A 94 -19.81 -5.99 -10.79
CA ARG A 94 -19.78 -5.96 -9.32
C ARG A 94 -19.35 -4.59 -8.79
N LYS A 95 -18.31 -3.99 -9.36
CA LYS A 95 -17.85 -2.64 -9.01
C LYS A 95 -18.93 -1.60 -9.28
N SER A 96 -19.61 -1.67 -10.44
CA SER A 96 -20.69 -0.75 -10.78
C SER A 96 -21.89 -0.90 -9.85
N ILE A 97 -22.31 -2.12 -9.50
CA ILE A 97 -23.42 -2.34 -8.54
C ILE A 97 -23.06 -1.78 -7.17
N ARG A 98 -21.83 -2.02 -6.69
CA ARG A 98 -21.35 -1.48 -5.41
C ARG A 98 -21.29 0.05 -5.46
N ALA A 99 -20.73 0.64 -6.51
CA ALA A 99 -20.66 2.09 -6.69
C ALA A 99 -22.07 2.72 -6.74
N VAL A 100 -23.01 2.13 -7.47
CA VAL A 100 -24.41 2.59 -7.52
C VAL A 100 -25.07 2.46 -6.15
N LYS A 101 -24.87 1.35 -5.43
CA LYS A 101 -25.40 1.17 -4.07
C LYS A 101 -24.83 2.21 -3.10
N HIS A 102 -23.53 2.52 -3.19
CA HIS A 102 -22.89 3.53 -2.36
C HIS A 102 -23.39 4.93 -2.69
N ARG A 103 -23.49 5.30 -3.97
CA ARG A 103 -24.07 6.58 -4.39
C ARG A 103 -25.54 6.72 -3.99
N TRP A 104 -26.32 5.65 -4.15
CA TRP A 104 -27.71 5.63 -3.68
C TRP A 104 -27.78 5.80 -2.17
N SER A 105 -26.95 5.08 -1.40
CA SER A 105 -26.87 5.24 0.06
C SER A 105 -26.44 6.65 0.45
N ALA A 106 -25.47 7.25 -0.24
CA ALA A 106 -25.03 8.62 0.00
C ALA A 106 -26.16 9.63 -0.30
N VAL A 107 -26.94 9.39 -1.36
CA VAL A 107 -28.05 10.25 -1.78
C VAL A 107 -29.29 10.09 -0.89
N PHE A 108 -29.61 8.89 -0.42
CA PHE A 108 -30.78 8.69 0.44
C PHE A 108 -30.46 8.97 1.92
N ASN A 109 -29.21 8.77 2.36
CA ASN A 109 -28.74 9.07 3.72
C ASN A 109 -28.03 10.44 3.81
N TYR A 110 -28.54 11.48 3.11
CA TYR A 110 -28.08 12.87 3.26
C TYR A 110 -28.31 13.47 4.67
N HIS A 111 -28.87 12.71 5.61
CA HIS A 111 -29.25 13.17 6.95
C HIS A 111 -28.13 13.11 8.00
N HIS A 112 -26.91 12.72 7.64
CA HIS A 112 -25.79 12.54 8.58
C HIS A 112 -25.15 13.84 9.08
N ARG A 113 -25.70 15.01 8.76
CA ARG A 113 -25.15 16.31 9.17
C ARG A 113 -25.62 16.81 10.54
N THR A 114 -26.55 16.11 11.19
CA THR A 114 -27.02 16.49 12.52
C THR A 114 -26.50 15.51 13.57
N PRO A 115 -25.91 16.00 14.67
CA PRO A 115 -25.33 15.14 15.70
C PRO A 115 -26.40 14.32 16.43
N GLU A 116 -27.64 14.79 16.47
CA GLU A 116 -28.77 14.06 17.07
C GLU A 116 -29.11 12.78 16.33
N LEU A 117 -29.10 12.81 14.99
CA LEU A 117 -29.35 11.63 14.17
C LEU A 117 -28.20 10.63 14.30
N ILE A 118 -26.95 11.12 14.32
CA ILE A 118 -25.79 10.27 14.56
C ILE A 118 -25.92 9.57 15.92
N ARG A 119 -26.20 10.33 16.99
CA ARG A 119 -26.41 9.75 18.33
C ARG A 119 -27.55 8.73 18.35
N LYS A 120 -28.63 8.98 17.62
CA LYS A 120 -29.76 8.05 17.51
C LYS A 120 -29.36 6.76 16.82
N ASP A 121 -28.60 6.83 15.72
CA ASP A 121 -28.10 5.66 14.99
C ASP A 121 -27.14 4.85 15.87
N MET A 122 -26.33 5.52 16.69
CA MET A 122 -25.35 4.89 17.57
C MET A 122 -25.96 4.30 18.85
N LYS A 123 -27.22 4.62 19.18
CA LYS A 123 -27.87 4.19 20.45
C LYS A 123 -27.95 2.68 20.63
N ASN A 124 -28.04 1.93 19.52
CA ASN A 124 -28.17 0.47 19.53
C ASN A 124 -26.82 -0.26 19.39
N ILE A 125 -25.72 0.47 19.30
CA ILE A 125 -24.38 -0.12 19.19
C ILE A 125 -23.90 -0.50 20.59
N SER A 126 -23.65 -1.80 20.80
CA SER A 126 -23.35 -2.34 22.14
C SER A 126 -21.94 -2.00 22.64
N LYS A 127 -20.99 -1.75 21.74
CA LYS A 127 -19.58 -1.46 22.08
C LYS A 127 -19.09 -0.36 21.16
N MET A 128 -18.41 0.62 21.73
CA MET A 128 -17.88 1.77 21.00
C MET A 128 -16.36 1.82 21.13
N PRO A 129 -15.62 2.06 20.05
CA PRO A 129 -14.18 2.21 20.16
C PRO A 129 -13.82 3.53 20.84
N GLN A 130 -12.88 3.51 21.78
CA GLN A 130 -12.36 4.76 22.37
C GLN A 130 -11.41 5.49 21.41
N HIS A 131 -10.66 4.69 20.64
CA HIS A 131 -9.70 5.16 19.65
C HIS A 131 -10.00 4.53 18.29
N LEU A 132 -10.43 5.37 17.35
CA LEU A 132 -10.64 5.01 15.96
C LEU A 132 -9.44 5.46 15.12
N SER A 133 -8.92 4.60 14.27
CA SER A 133 -7.96 4.96 13.24
C SER A 133 -8.55 4.77 11.84
N VAL A 134 -8.21 5.67 10.92
CA VAL A 134 -8.65 5.60 9.52
C VAL A 134 -7.44 5.86 8.61
N ALA A 135 -7.20 4.95 7.66
CA ALA A 135 -6.17 5.15 6.64
C ALA A 135 -6.79 5.78 5.39
N LEU A 136 -6.39 6.99 5.05
CA LEU A 136 -6.86 7.73 3.90
C LEU A 136 -5.78 7.78 2.82
N GLU A 137 -6.20 7.69 1.56
CA GLU A 137 -5.34 7.86 0.40
C GLU A 137 -5.70 9.15 -0.33
N LEU A 138 -4.69 9.94 -0.69
CA LEU A 138 -4.89 11.09 -1.56
C LEU A 138 -5.20 10.60 -2.99
N ASN A 139 -6.39 10.90 -3.51
CA ASN A 139 -6.74 10.52 -4.87
C ASN A 139 -5.87 11.27 -5.87
N THR A 140 -4.94 10.57 -6.53
CA THR A 140 -4.02 11.18 -7.50
C THR A 140 -4.64 11.36 -8.89
N GLN A 141 -5.88 10.92 -9.11
CA GLN A 141 -6.57 11.09 -10.40
C GLN A 141 -7.16 12.50 -10.55
N ASP A 142 -7.51 13.13 -9.44
CA ASP A 142 -8.05 14.50 -9.41
C ASP A 142 -6.92 15.53 -9.37
N ASP A 143 -7.25 16.78 -9.69
CA ASP A 143 -6.34 17.90 -9.47
C ASP A 143 -5.87 17.91 -8.01
N ARG A 144 -4.56 18.04 -7.78
CA ARG A 144 -3.95 17.94 -6.44
C ARG A 144 -4.65 18.81 -5.39
N GLN A 145 -5.10 20.00 -5.78
CA GLN A 145 -5.82 20.92 -4.90
C GLN A 145 -7.22 20.42 -4.54
N ALA A 146 -7.94 19.85 -5.52
CA ALA A 146 -9.26 19.27 -5.30
C ALA A 146 -9.15 18.02 -4.42
N ALA A 147 -8.17 17.15 -4.70
CA ALA A 147 -7.88 15.96 -3.89
C ALA A 147 -7.56 16.34 -2.43
N MET A 148 -6.77 17.39 -2.23
CA MET A 148 -6.47 17.91 -0.89
C MET A 148 -7.72 18.44 -0.18
N ALA A 149 -8.55 19.21 -0.88
CA ALA A 149 -9.80 19.72 -0.32
C ALA A 149 -10.76 18.59 0.09
N THR A 150 -10.89 17.55 -0.74
CA THR A 150 -11.66 16.35 -0.40
C THR A 150 -11.13 15.65 0.84
N LEU A 151 -9.81 15.45 0.92
CA LEU A 151 -9.18 14.82 2.08
C LEU A 151 -9.41 15.61 3.37
N VAL A 152 -9.27 16.94 3.32
CA VAL A 152 -9.53 17.83 4.47
C VAL A 152 -11.01 17.77 4.89
N ASN A 153 -11.92 17.73 3.92
CA ASN A 153 -13.35 17.58 4.20
C ASN A 153 -13.67 16.22 4.83
N ASP A 154 -13.11 15.13 4.31
CA ASP A 154 -13.27 13.77 4.85
C ASP A 154 -12.82 13.70 6.32
N VAL A 155 -11.68 14.32 6.64
CA VAL A 155 -11.19 14.40 8.03
C VAL A 155 -12.14 15.24 8.91
N GLY A 156 -12.66 16.35 8.40
CA GLY A 156 -13.63 17.19 9.12
C GLY A 156 -14.94 16.45 9.41
N ASP A 157 -15.46 15.71 8.44
CA ASP A 157 -16.67 14.90 8.57
C ASP A 157 -16.44 13.73 9.54
N LEU A 158 -15.33 12.99 9.40
CA LEU A 158 -14.93 11.92 10.32
C LEU A 158 -14.80 12.42 11.76
N THR A 159 -14.15 13.56 11.96
CA THR A 159 -14.01 14.18 13.29
C THR A 159 -15.39 14.50 13.86
N SER A 160 -16.29 15.06 13.05
CA SER A 160 -17.64 15.39 13.47
C SER A 160 -18.46 14.15 13.83
N TRP A 161 -18.34 13.07 13.06
CA TRP A 161 -19.01 11.80 13.34
C TRP A 161 -18.45 11.13 14.59
N CYS A 162 -17.14 11.15 14.79
CA CYS A 162 -16.50 10.66 16.01
C CYS A 162 -17.01 11.41 17.24
N ALA A 163 -16.98 12.76 17.20
CA ALA A 163 -17.44 13.57 18.31
C ALA A 163 -18.94 13.39 18.59
N ALA A 164 -19.77 13.28 17.55
CA ALA A 164 -21.20 13.05 17.71
C ALA A 164 -21.50 11.67 18.31
N SER A 165 -20.68 10.67 17.98
CA SER A 165 -20.83 9.29 18.46
C SER A 165 -20.15 9.03 19.82
N GLY A 166 -19.39 9.99 20.34
CA GLY A 166 -18.68 9.87 21.63
C GLY A 166 -17.29 9.25 21.55
N ILE A 167 -16.70 9.11 20.36
CA ILE A 167 -15.30 8.70 20.18
C ILE A 167 -14.41 9.92 20.42
N SER A 168 -13.55 9.87 21.44
CA SER A 168 -12.69 11.00 21.83
C SER A 168 -11.36 11.06 21.07
N PHE A 169 -10.93 9.96 20.45
CA PHE A 169 -9.63 9.89 19.77
C PHE A 169 -9.75 9.35 18.35
N LEU A 170 -9.32 10.16 17.37
CA LEU A 170 -9.28 9.83 15.96
C LEU A 170 -7.84 9.91 15.44
N SER A 171 -7.27 8.79 14.99
CA SER A 171 -6.02 8.79 14.21
C SER A 171 -6.32 8.77 12.72
N VAL A 172 -5.71 9.69 11.98
CA VAL A 172 -5.79 9.75 10.52
C VAL A 172 -4.42 9.45 9.94
N TYR A 173 -4.32 8.33 9.24
CA TYR A 173 -3.11 7.95 8.52
C TYR A 173 -3.21 8.37 7.06
N GLU A 174 -2.24 9.15 6.60
CA GLU A 174 -2.04 9.43 5.18
C GLU A 174 -0.56 9.24 4.86
N LYS A 175 -0.27 8.31 3.94
CA LYS A 175 1.08 7.80 3.69
C LYS A 175 2.14 8.90 3.48
N THR A 176 1.82 9.92 2.67
CA THR A 176 2.78 10.93 2.24
C THR A 176 3.03 12.02 3.28
N GLY A 177 2.21 12.08 4.33
CA GLY A 177 2.31 13.06 5.39
C GLY A 177 1.94 14.48 4.96
N VAL A 178 1.13 14.65 3.92
CA VAL A 178 0.76 15.98 3.44
C VAL A 178 -0.13 16.69 4.46
N LEU A 179 -0.98 15.95 5.19
CA LEU A 179 -1.80 16.50 6.27
C LEU A 179 -0.97 17.08 7.41
N LYS A 180 0.20 16.50 7.72
CA LYS A 180 1.11 17.03 8.75
C LYS A 180 1.68 18.41 8.38
N ARG A 181 1.79 18.71 7.09
CA ARG A 181 2.33 19.98 6.59
C ARG A 181 1.31 21.11 6.59
N THR A 182 0.02 20.79 6.66
CA THR A 182 -1.09 21.74 6.57
C THR A 182 -1.93 21.82 7.85
N VAL A 183 -1.33 21.51 9.01
CA VAL A 183 -2.01 21.49 10.32
C VAL A 183 -2.82 22.78 10.61
N PRO A 184 -2.32 24.01 10.38
CA PRO A 184 -3.10 25.22 10.64
C PRO A 184 -4.36 25.32 9.76
N GLU A 185 -4.24 25.01 8.47
CA GLU A 185 -5.36 25.03 7.53
C GLU A 185 -6.37 23.93 7.87
N LEU A 186 -5.88 22.74 8.20
CA LEU A 186 -6.69 21.61 8.64
C LEU A 186 -7.44 21.94 9.93
N HIS A 187 -6.80 22.59 10.91
CA HIS A 187 -7.43 23.02 12.15
C HIS A 187 -8.63 23.94 11.88
N ILE A 188 -8.44 24.94 11.02
CA ILE A 188 -9.51 25.87 10.63
C ILE A 188 -10.65 25.11 9.95
N ALA A 189 -10.34 24.22 9.00
CA ALA A 189 -11.35 23.47 8.26
C ALA A 189 -12.16 22.50 9.14
N ILE A 190 -11.50 21.75 10.03
CA ILE A 190 -12.17 20.85 10.98
C ILE A 190 -13.01 21.67 11.95
N SER A 191 -12.46 22.76 12.51
CA SER A 191 -13.20 23.65 13.41
C SER A 191 -14.47 24.18 12.75
N GLN A 192 -14.38 24.67 11.50
CA GLN A 192 -15.55 25.12 10.75
C GLN A 192 -16.57 24.00 10.54
N THR A 193 -16.11 22.78 10.27
CA THR A 193 -16.98 21.62 10.10
C THR A 193 -17.69 21.29 11.41
N LEU A 194 -16.99 21.27 12.54
CA LEU A 194 -17.58 21.08 13.87
C LEU A 194 -18.64 22.16 14.18
N HIS A 195 -18.39 23.44 13.87
CA HIS A 195 -19.38 24.50 14.06
C HIS A 195 -20.61 24.39 13.13
N ARG A 196 -20.51 23.66 12.01
CA ARG A 196 -21.66 23.36 11.14
C ARG A 196 -22.50 22.21 11.67
N TYR A 197 -21.87 21.22 12.31
CA TYR A 197 -22.54 20.06 12.89
C TYR A 197 -23.14 20.39 14.26
N PHE A 198 -22.40 21.09 15.12
CA PHE A 198 -22.79 21.37 16.50
C PHE A 198 -23.23 22.83 16.67
N ALA A 199 -24.29 23.05 17.46
CA ALA A 199 -24.63 24.38 17.91
C ALA A 199 -23.51 24.95 18.80
N ARG A 200 -23.32 26.28 18.79
CA ARG A 200 -22.19 26.97 19.46
C ARG A 200 -21.96 26.57 20.92
N GLU A 201 -23.01 26.21 21.64
CA GLU A 201 -22.95 25.83 23.07
C GLU A 201 -22.46 24.39 23.30
N ASN A 202 -22.59 23.52 22.30
CA ASN A 202 -22.25 22.09 22.37
C ASN A 202 -21.09 21.71 21.44
N THR A 203 -20.34 22.70 20.91
CA THR A 203 -19.21 22.42 20.04
C THR A 203 -18.09 21.76 20.84
N PRO A 204 -17.61 20.57 20.41
CA PRO A 204 -16.53 19.89 21.09
C PRO A 204 -15.23 20.66 20.93
N HIS A 205 -14.36 20.57 21.93
CA HIS A 205 -13.03 21.14 21.88
C HIS A 205 -12.14 20.28 20.96
N LEU A 206 -11.48 20.90 19.99
CA LEU A 206 -10.61 20.21 19.04
C LEU A 206 -9.15 20.32 19.49
N SER A 207 -8.45 19.20 19.55
CA SER A 207 -6.99 19.16 19.69
C SER A 207 -6.39 18.38 18.52
N ILE A 208 -5.47 19.00 17.77
CA ILE A 208 -4.77 18.30 16.69
C ILE A 208 -3.36 17.96 17.15
N ARG A 209 -2.96 16.71 17.01
CA ARG A 209 -1.63 16.22 17.34
C ARG A 209 -0.93 15.73 16.09
N VAL A 210 0.38 15.93 16.03
CA VAL A 210 1.28 15.30 15.07
C VAL A 210 2.22 14.44 15.89
N SER A 211 2.49 13.22 15.42
CA SER A 211 3.50 12.34 16.01
C SER A 211 4.82 13.09 16.21
N SER A 212 5.44 12.94 17.38
CA SER A 212 6.67 13.63 17.80
C SER A 212 6.59 15.16 18.08
N GLU A 213 5.40 15.80 18.00
CA GLU A 213 5.22 17.22 18.32
C GLU A 213 4.12 17.45 19.37
N PRO A 214 4.22 18.50 20.21
CA PRO A 214 3.15 18.85 21.13
C PRO A 214 1.86 19.21 20.38
N ALA A 215 0.71 18.96 21.02
CA ALA A 215 -0.60 19.22 20.42
C ALA A 215 -0.74 20.68 19.94
N TYR A 216 -1.11 20.86 18.67
CA TYR A 216 -1.41 22.17 18.11
C TYR A 216 -2.71 22.70 18.72
N SER A 217 -2.61 23.84 19.40
CA SER A 217 -3.75 24.63 19.87
C SER A 217 -3.55 26.06 19.38
N PRO A 218 -4.49 26.67 18.64
CA PRO A 218 -4.37 28.06 18.24
C PRO A 218 -4.34 28.99 19.48
N PRO A 219 -3.79 30.22 19.36
CA PRO A 219 -3.61 31.15 20.48
C PRO A 219 -4.92 31.60 21.14
N THR A 220 -6.07 31.39 20.48
CA THR A 220 -7.40 31.76 20.97
C THR A 220 -8.07 30.66 21.81
N THR A 221 -7.38 29.54 22.04
CA THR A 221 -7.92 28.40 22.80
C THR A 221 -7.90 28.71 24.30
N PRO A 222 -9.04 28.67 25.02
CA PRO A 222 -9.05 28.96 26.45
C PRO A 222 -8.18 27.95 27.22
N PRO A 223 -7.45 28.38 28.26
CA PRO A 223 -6.65 27.47 29.07
C PRO A 223 -7.53 26.41 29.73
N ASN A 224 -7.08 25.15 29.64
CA ASN A 224 -7.80 23.97 30.10
C ASN A 224 -7.99 24.02 31.63
N GLN A 225 -9.13 24.54 32.09
CA GLN A 225 -9.55 24.45 33.49
C GLN A 225 -10.36 23.15 33.67
N PRO A 226 -9.95 22.24 34.56
CA PRO A 226 -10.69 21.00 34.83
C PRO A 226 -11.92 21.32 35.70
N ASN A 227 -12.91 21.98 35.10
CA ASN A 227 -14.23 22.10 35.68
C ASN A 227 -15.09 20.90 35.22
N ALA A 228 -15.93 20.39 36.10
CA ALA A 228 -16.83 19.24 35.84
C ALA A 228 -17.87 19.45 34.71
N HIS A 229 -17.81 20.59 34.01
CA HIS A 229 -18.63 20.95 32.83
C HIS A 229 -17.77 21.21 31.58
N SER A 230 -16.52 20.70 31.53
CA SER A 230 -15.67 20.87 30.35
C SER A 230 -16.34 20.25 29.11
N PRO A 231 -16.41 20.97 27.98
CA PRO A 231 -16.98 20.44 26.76
C PRO A 231 -16.20 19.19 26.30
N PHE A 232 -16.91 18.23 25.72
CA PHE A 232 -16.30 17.02 25.14
C PHE A 232 -15.11 17.40 24.25
N THR A 233 -13.96 16.78 24.48
CA THR A 233 -12.74 17.05 23.70
C THR A 233 -12.50 15.91 22.72
N ILE A 234 -12.32 16.25 21.45
CA ILE A 234 -11.88 15.32 20.41
C ILE A 234 -10.43 15.60 20.04
N THR A 235 -9.61 14.55 20.10
CA THR A 235 -8.21 14.59 19.68
C THR A 235 -8.08 13.95 18.29
N VAL A 236 -7.53 14.69 17.35
CA VAL A 236 -7.21 14.20 16.00
C VAL A 236 -5.70 14.08 15.89
N LEU A 237 -5.20 12.84 15.76
CA LEU A 237 -3.78 12.56 15.54
C LEU A 237 -3.50 12.32 14.07
N LEU A 238 -2.49 12.98 13.53
CA LEU A 238 -2.06 12.82 12.14
C LEU A 238 -0.84 11.92 12.04
N LEU A 239 -0.95 10.88 11.23
CA LEU A 239 0.09 9.88 10.99
C LEU A 239 0.52 9.84 9.52
N SER A 240 1.77 9.48 9.29
CA SER A 240 2.37 9.22 7.98
C SER A 240 3.21 7.94 8.01
N ALA A 241 3.70 7.50 6.84
CA ALA A 241 4.55 6.32 6.76
C ALA A 241 5.87 6.44 7.56
N ASP A 242 6.29 7.67 7.85
CA ASP A 242 7.46 7.95 8.68
C ASP A 242 7.24 7.53 10.14
N ASP A 243 6.00 7.52 10.63
CA ASP A 243 5.67 7.11 12.01
C ASP A 243 5.69 5.59 12.21
N GLY A 244 5.93 4.83 11.13
CA GLY A 244 5.99 3.38 11.17
C GLY A 244 7.40 2.88 11.45
N ARG A 245 8.02 2.32 10.41
CA ARG A 245 9.33 1.66 10.56
C ARG A 245 10.45 2.63 10.91
N SER A 246 10.38 3.87 10.43
CA SER A 246 11.42 4.88 10.70
C SER A 246 11.46 5.20 12.20
N SER A 247 10.30 5.42 12.85
CA SER A 247 10.21 5.62 14.30
C SER A 247 10.81 4.47 15.11
N MET A 248 10.56 3.22 14.72
CA MET A 248 11.19 2.06 15.40
C MET A 248 12.71 2.06 15.26
N VAL A 249 13.22 2.39 14.07
CA VAL A 249 14.66 2.48 13.79
C VAL A 249 15.29 3.62 14.59
N ASP A 250 14.62 4.75 14.69
CA ASP A 250 15.12 5.91 15.42
C ASP A 250 15.11 5.66 16.93
N LEU A 251 14.06 5.04 17.48
CA LEU A 251 14.04 4.56 18.86
C LEU A 251 15.19 3.58 19.13
N ALA A 252 15.42 2.60 18.24
CA ALA A 252 16.52 1.65 18.40
C ALA A 252 17.89 2.33 18.41
N LYS A 253 18.11 3.37 17.58
CA LYS A 253 19.35 4.17 17.61
C LYS A 253 19.51 4.92 18.93
N VAL A 254 18.42 5.50 19.46
CA VAL A 254 18.42 6.22 20.75
C VAL A 254 18.77 5.26 21.89
N LEU A 255 18.08 4.12 21.99
CA LEU A 255 18.34 3.11 23.02
C LEU A 255 19.75 2.54 22.93
N ALA A 256 20.25 2.25 21.72
CA ALA A 256 21.63 1.80 21.51
C ALA A 256 22.66 2.87 21.93
N GLY A 257 22.39 4.14 21.62
CA GLY A 257 23.25 5.26 22.03
C GLY A 257 23.25 5.47 23.54
N MET A 258 22.11 5.31 24.22
CA MET A 258 22.00 5.35 25.68
C MET A 258 22.76 4.19 26.32
N ALA A 259 22.65 2.99 25.76
CA ALA A 259 23.38 1.83 26.23
C ALA A 259 24.90 1.98 26.10
N GLN A 260 25.38 2.52 24.98
CA GLN A 260 26.81 2.80 24.78
C GLN A 260 27.37 3.84 25.76
N LYS A 261 26.54 4.81 26.19
CA LYS A 261 26.93 5.82 27.18
C LYS A 261 26.86 5.30 28.62
N GLY A 262 26.37 4.07 28.84
CA GLY A 262 26.18 3.49 30.17
C GLY A 262 24.95 4.00 30.91
N ASN A 263 24.03 4.70 30.23
CA ASN A 263 22.79 5.23 30.83
C ASN A 263 21.65 4.19 30.85
N LEU A 264 21.81 3.07 30.14
CA LEU A 264 20.81 2.01 30.03
C LEU A 264 21.51 0.67 29.90
N ALA A 265 21.17 -0.33 30.70
CA ALA A 265 21.74 -1.66 30.50
C ALA A 265 20.97 -2.40 29.38
N PRO A 266 21.63 -3.21 28.54
CA PRO A 266 20.94 -3.97 27.49
C PRO A 266 19.85 -4.92 28.02
N VAL A 267 19.95 -5.37 29.28
CA VAL A 267 18.95 -6.21 29.94
C VAL A 267 17.65 -5.46 30.26
N ASP A 268 17.73 -4.14 30.38
CA ASP A 268 16.57 -3.29 30.66
C ASP A 268 15.75 -3.00 29.39
N ILE A 269 16.28 -3.34 28.21
CA ILE A 269 15.57 -3.20 26.93
C ILE A 269 14.62 -4.39 26.77
N ASN A 270 13.38 -4.18 27.18
CA ASN A 270 12.29 -5.16 27.06
C ASN A 270 11.14 -4.61 26.20
N ALA A 271 10.15 -5.46 25.93
CA ALA A 271 8.99 -5.07 25.13
C ALA A 271 8.18 -3.95 25.77
N ASP A 272 8.07 -3.92 27.10
CA ASP A 272 7.30 -2.92 27.85
C ASP A 272 7.92 -1.52 27.73
N LEU A 273 9.26 -1.44 27.76
CA LEU A 273 9.99 -0.19 27.52
C LEU A 273 9.75 0.31 26.09
N ILE A 274 9.87 -0.58 25.10
CA ILE A 274 9.63 -0.22 23.70
C ILE A 274 8.18 0.24 23.50
N ASP A 275 7.22 -0.44 24.15
CA ASP A 275 5.81 -0.12 24.10
C ASP A 275 5.52 1.26 24.70
N ALA A 276 6.06 1.56 25.88
CA ALA A 276 5.92 2.86 26.52
C ALA A 276 6.49 3.99 25.66
N GLU A 277 7.71 3.82 25.14
CA GLU A 277 8.41 4.83 24.32
C GLU A 277 7.70 5.05 22.97
N LEU A 278 7.24 3.99 22.31
CA LEU A 278 6.50 4.11 21.04
C LEU A 278 5.08 4.67 21.23
N THR A 279 4.45 4.38 22.36
CA THR A 279 3.14 4.94 22.72
C THR A 279 3.24 6.44 22.92
N GLU A 280 4.31 6.91 23.58
CA GLU A 280 4.58 8.33 23.76
C GLU A 280 4.98 9.03 22.45
N LEU A 281 5.83 8.39 21.64
CA LEU A 281 6.36 8.98 20.41
C LEU A 281 5.32 9.07 19.28
N VAL A 282 4.52 8.01 19.12
CA VAL A 282 3.60 7.84 17.98
C VAL A 282 2.15 7.89 18.44
N MET A 283 1.65 6.83 19.07
CA MET A 283 0.30 6.71 19.61
C MET A 283 0.08 5.42 20.40
N ASP A 284 -1.00 5.41 21.17
CA ASP A 284 -1.60 4.22 21.78
C ASP A 284 -2.26 3.29 20.73
N GLU A 285 -2.50 2.03 21.09
CA GLU A 285 -3.10 1.02 20.22
C GLU A 285 -4.57 1.40 19.88
N PRO A 286 -4.92 1.61 18.59
CA PRO A 286 -6.29 1.90 18.22
C PRO A 286 -7.14 0.64 18.33
N GLU A 287 -8.39 0.78 18.75
CA GLU A 287 -9.29 -0.37 18.89
C GLU A 287 -9.90 -0.80 17.55
N LEU A 288 -10.07 0.14 16.62
CA LEU A 288 -10.61 -0.07 15.29
C LEU A 288 -9.78 0.67 14.24
N LEU A 289 -9.35 -0.02 13.18
CA LEU A 289 -8.71 0.57 12.01
C LEU A 289 -9.58 0.35 10.76
N ILE A 290 -9.94 1.45 10.09
CA ILE A 290 -10.66 1.42 8.81
C ILE A 290 -9.64 1.53 7.66
N LEU A 291 -9.61 0.52 6.81
CA LEU A 291 -8.77 0.44 5.60
C LEU A 291 -9.62 0.44 4.33
N PHE A 292 -9.19 1.23 3.35
CA PHE A 292 -9.79 1.26 2.01
C PHE A 292 -8.84 0.62 0.98
N GLY A 293 -9.39 0.19 -0.14
CA GLY A 293 -8.62 -0.28 -1.29
C GLY A 293 -8.78 -1.78 -1.56
N PRO A 294 -8.35 -2.28 -2.73
CA PRO A 294 -8.73 -3.61 -3.22
C PRO A 294 -8.20 -4.80 -2.40
N ARG A 295 -7.24 -4.56 -1.52
CA ARG A 295 -6.58 -5.55 -0.66
C ARG A 295 -6.32 -4.94 0.70
N VAL A 296 -6.23 -5.79 1.72
CA VAL A 296 -5.82 -5.40 3.07
C VAL A 296 -4.30 -5.16 3.04
N VAL A 297 -3.89 -3.90 3.02
CA VAL A 297 -2.49 -3.49 3.05
C VAL A 297 -2.36 -2.32 4.00
N LEU A 298 -1.42 -2.40 4.95
CA LEU A 298 -1.16 -1.34 5.94
C LEU A 298 -0.25 -0.23 5.39
N ASP A 299 0.48 -0.51 4.31
CA ASP A 299 1.26 0.45 3.51
C ASP A 299 2.10 1.48 4.29
N GLY A 300 2.72 1.04 5.38
CA GLY A 300 3.57 1.90 6.23
C GLY A 300 2.92 2.37 7.53
N TYR A 301 1.65 2.03 7.78
CA TYR A 301 0.99 2.26 9.07
C TYR A 301 1.82 1.69 10.24
N PRO A 302 1.86 2.36 11.41
CA PRO A 302 2.65 1.94 12.57
C PRO A 302 2.42 0.48 12.96
N PRO A 303 3.41 -0.42 12.78
CA PRO A 303 3.18 -1.85 12.91
C PRO A 303 3.08 -2.31 14.37
N TRP A 304 3.69 -1.57 15.31
CA TRP A 304 3.67 -1.91 16.74
C TRP A 304 2.26 -1.76 17.33
N GLN A 305 1.58 -0.66 16.98
CA GLN A 305 0.28 -0.28 17.52
C GLN A 305 -0.89 -1.12 17.01
N VAL A 306 -0.73 -1.91 15.94
CA VAL A 306 -1.85 -2.67 15.32
C VAL A 306 -2.09 -4.03 16.00
N ARG A 307 -1.37 -4.35 17.07
CA ARG A 307 -1.36 -5.69 17.69
C ARG A 307 -2.75 -6.21 18.06
N LEU A 308 -3.57 -5.38 18.72
CA LEU A 308 -4.93 -5.75 19.17
C LEU A 308 -6.05 -5.00 18.43
N THR A 309 -5.70 -4.31 17.35
CA THR A 309 -6.62 -3.49 16.57
C THR A 309 -7.53 -4.37 15.69
N GLU A 310 -8.84 -4.17 15.78
CA GLU A 310 -9.78 -4.76 14.83
C GLU A 310 -9.66 -4.02 13.48
N ILE A 311 -9.46 -4.75 12.39
CA ILE A 311 -9.31 -4.16 11.06
C ILE A 311 -10.61 -4.32 10.26
N PHE A 312 -11.27 -3.19 9.99
CA PHE A 312 -12.40 -3.14 9.06
C PHE A 312 -11.90 -2.73 7.67
N HIS A 313 -12.08 -3.63 6.68
CA HIS A 313 -11.60 -3.45 5.31
C HIS A 313 -12.74 -3.24 4.32
N LEU A 314 -12.61 -2.21 3.47
CA LEU A 314 -13.57 -1.91 2.41
C LEU A 314 -12.92 -1.93 1.00
N PRO A 315 -13.20 -2.96 0.16
CA PRO A 315 -12.44 -3.22 -1.07
C PRO A 315 -12.75 -2.32 -2.28
N ASP A 316 -13.95 -1.74 -2.39
CA ASP A 316 -14.43 -1.07 -3.62
C ASP A 316 -14.76 0.42 -3.46
N TYR A 317 -14.11 1.09 -2.51
CA TYR A 317 -14.42 2.50 -2.25
C TYR A 317 -13.38 3.43 -2.88
N THR A 318 -13.85 4.37 -3.70
CA THR A 318 -13.00 5.33 -4.46
C THR A 318 -13.39 6.79 -4.25
N GLU A 319 -14.39 7.09 -3.42
CA GLU A 319 -15.01 8.43 -3.33
C GLU A 319 -14.90 9.04 -1.90
N GLY A 320 -13.77 8.90 -1.20
CA GLY A 320 -13.54 9.49 0.15
C GLY A 320 -13.97 8.63 1.34
N VAL A 321 -14.54 9.20 2.40
CA VAL A 321 -15.19 8.42 3.48
C VAL A 321 -16.64 8.83 3.63
N SER A 322 -17.57 7.86 3.62
CA SER A 322 -18.99 8.13 3.85
C SER A 322 -19.47 7.69 5.23
N TYR A 323 -20.51 8.36 5.71
CA TYR A 323 -21.17 8.01 6.97
C TYR A 323 -21.69 6.57 7.00
N SER A 324 -22.14 6.05 5.85
CA SER A 324 -22.58 4.65 5.74
C SER A 324 -21.44 3.66 6.01
N VAL A 325 -20.21 3.99 5.62
CA VAL A 325 -19.04 3.17 5.88
C VAL A 325 -18.63 3.28 7.34
N PHE A 326 -18.64 4.50 7.89
CA PHE A 326 -18.37 4.76 9.31
C PHE A 326 -19.30 3.93 10.22
N THR A 327 -20.61 4.02 9.99
CA THR A 327 -21.60 3.24 10.76
C THR A 327 -21.46 1.73 10.56
N GLN A 328 -21.13 1.27 9.35
CA GLN A 328 -20.87 -0.15 9.09
C GLN A 328 -19.64 -0.66 9.86
N ALA A 329 -18.56 0.11 9.87
CA ALA A 329 -17.33 -0.23 10.61
C ALA A 329 -17.60 -0.37 12.11
N LEU A 330 -18.36 0.58 12.69
CA LEU A 330 -18.73 0.54 14.11
C LEU A 330 -19.66 -0.63 14.45
N ASN A 331 -20.64 -0.94 13.59
CA ASN A 331 -21.50 -2.10 13.80
C ASN A 331 -20.71 -3.42 13.75
N ASN A 332 -19.74 -3.53 12.83
CA ASN A 332 -18.86 -4.69 12.76
C ASN A 332 -18.00 -4.80 14.02
N TYR A 333 -17.39 -3.70 14.47
CA TYR A 333 -16.64 -3.68 15.72
C TYR A 333 -17.49 -4.09 16.94
N ALA A 334 -18.74 -3.60 17.02
CA ALA A 334 -19.63 -3.95 18.14
C ALA A 334 -20.05 -5.42 18.12
N SER A 335 -20.30 -5.97 16.94
CA SER A 335 -20.65 -7.39 16.76
C SER A 335 -19.45 -8.34 16.90
N ALA A 336 -18.22 -7.82 16.78
CA ALA A 336 -17.01 -8.61 16.94
C ALA A 336 -16.92 -9.22 18.36
N GLN A 337 -16.60 -10.51 18.41
CA GLN A 337 -16.37 -11.23 19.66
C GLN A 337 -14.93 -10.98 20.10
N LYS A 338 -14.74 -10.09 21.07
CA LYS A 338 -13.45 -9.91 21.75
C LYS A 338 -13.19 -11.15 22.61
N ARG A 339 -12.25 -11.99 22.16
CA ARG A 339 -11.79 -13.15 22.92
C ARG A 339 -10.75 -12.68 23.91
N PHE A 340 -10.79 -13.18 25.14
CA PHE A 340 -9.67 -13.03 26.05
C PHE A 340 -8.46 -13.72 25.40
N GLY A 341 -7.43 -12.93 25.09
CA GLY A 341 -6.12 -13.49 24.75
C GLY A 341 -5.60 -14.26 25.97
N THR A 342 -5.07 -15.46 25.74
CA THR A 342 -4.33 -16.25 26.74
C THR A 342 -3.00 -15.63 27.07
#